data_AF-A0A838F842-F1
#
_entry.id   AF-A0A838F842-F1
#
_cell.length_a   1.000
_cell.length_b   1.000
_cell.length_c   1.000
_cell.angle_alpha   90.00
_cell.angle_beta   90.00
_cell.angle_gamma   90.00
#
_symmetry.space_group_name_H-M   'P 1'
#
loop_
_entity.id
_entity.type
_entity.pdbx_description
1 polymer ?
#
loop_
_entity_poly.entity_id
_entity_poly.type
_entity_poly.pdbx_seq_one_letter_code
_entity_poly.pdbx_strand_id
1 'polypeptide(L)'
;GVNPQKMKVIGLMIANSLTAMSGFLVCQYQQFSDINMGIGIVIFGLGAVMMGEALMGSLKVNSIGIRLIGVIGGCVLFRLIIGIALTLGINPNWLKFVTAFIVLLVVGLPNLKRKSS
;
A
#
# COMPACT_ATOMS: atom_id res chain seq x y z
N GLY A 1 26.54 -23.01 9.21
CA GLY A 1 25.85 -22.45 8.03
C GLY A 1 24.36 -22.31 8.33
N VAL A 2 23.77 -21.15 8.04
CA VAL A 2 22.33 -20.92 8.24
C VAL A 2 21.56 -21.69 7.17
N ASN A 3 20.56 -22.49 7.56
CA ASN A 3 19.78 -23.28 6.62
C ASN A 3 18.74 -22.37 5.90
N PRO A 4 18.88 -22.12 4.59
CA PRO A 4 18.04 -21.16 3.89
C PRO A 4 16.57 -21.59 3.82
N GLN A 5 16.27 -22.90 3.89
CA GLN A 5 14.91 -23.42 3.96
C GLN A 5 14.23 -22.98 5.25
N LYS A 6 14.91 -23.08 6.40
CA LYS A 6 14.37 -22.62 7.69
C LYS A 6 14.14 -21.11 7.69
N MET A 7 15.07 -20.34 7.13
CA MET A 7 14.94 -18.88 7.03
C MET A 7 13.73 -18.46 6.18
N LYS A 8 13.51 -19.12 5.04
CA LYS A 8 12.33 -18.87 4.19
C LYS A 8 11.02 -19.23 4.90
N VAL A 9 10.95 -20.40 5.53
CA VAL A 9 9.73 -20.85 6.24
C VAL A 9 9.39 -19.90 7.38
N ILE A 10 10.37 -19.50 8.20
CA ILE A 10 10.16 -18.52 9.28
C ILE A 10 9.67 -17.18 8.73
N GLY A 11 10.31 -16.65 7.67
CA GLY A 11 9.87 -15.41 7.03
C GLY A 11 8.44 -15.50 6.50
N LEU A 12 8.08 -16.61 5.85
CA LEU A 12 6.74 -16.82 5.30
C LEU A 12 5.68 -16.93 6.41
N MET A 13 5.99 -17.66 7.49
CA MET A 13 5.10 -17.81 8.65
C MET A 13 4.83 -16.45 9.31
N ILE A 14 5.88 -15.66 9.55
CA ILE A 14 5.74 -14.33 10.17
C ILE A 14 4.91 -13.41 9.27
N ALA A 15 5.20 -13.37 7.97
CA ALA A 15 4.47 -12.52 7.02
C ALA A 15 2.97 -12.84 7.00
N ASN A 16 2.61 -14.12 6.87
CA ASN A 16 1.20 -14.54 6.85
C ASN A 16 0.50 -14.30 8.20
N SER A 17 1.20 -14.52 9.32
CA SER A 17 0.63 -14.27 10.65
C SER A 17 0.31 -12.79 10.86
N LEU A 18 1.19 -11.89 10.41
CA LEU A 18 0.99 -10.45 10.51
C LEU A 18 -0.18 -9.99 9.63
N THR A 19 -0.29 -10.54 8.41
CA THR A 19 -1.43 -10.29 7.51
C THR A 19 -2.76 -10.76 8.11
N ALA A 20 -2.80 -11.98 8.65
CA ALA A 20 -3.99 -12.53 9.27
C ALA A 20 -4.42 -11.71 10.51
N MET A 21 -3.45 -11.32 11.35
CA MET A 21 -3.71 -10.50 12.53
C MET A 21 -4.21 -9.10 12.16
N SER A 22 -3.66 -8.48 11.11
CA SER A 22 -4.16 -7.21 10.59
C SER A 22 -5.62 -7.35 10.10
N GLY A 23 -5.94 -8.42 9.36
CA GLY A 23 -7.31 -8.69 8.92
C GLY A 23 -8.30 -8.84 10.07
N PHE A 24 -7.92 -9.62 11.10
CA PHE A 24 -8.73 -9.79 12.32
C PHE A 24 -9.03 -8.44 13.01
N LEU A 25 -8.01 -7.59 13.19
CA LEU A 25 -8.17 -6.28 13.82
C LEU A 25 -9.11 -5.37 13.02
N VAL A 26 -9.05 -5.43 11.68
CA VAL A 26 -9.94 -4.63 10.83
C VAL A 26 -11.39 -5.12 10.94
N CYS A 27 -11.63 -6.44 10.95
CA CYS A 27 -12.98 -6.99 11.16
C CYS A 27 -13.54 -6.59 12.54
N GLN A 28 -12.70 -6.65 13.58
CA GLN A 28 -13.09 -6.19 14.92
C GLN A 28 -13.39 -4.69 14.94
N TYR A 29 -12.63 -3.87 14.21
CA TYR A 29 -12.91 -2.43 14.14
C TYR A 29 -14.22 -2.12 13.39
N GLN A 30 -14.54 -2.87 12.33
CA GLN A 30 -15.72 -2.65 11.50
C GLN A 30 -16.99 -3.36 12.01
N GLN A 31 -16.86 -4.30 12.96
CA GLN A 31 -17.96 -5.11 13.51
C GLN A 31 -18.70 -5.98 12.47
N PHE A 32 -18.17 -6.06 11.24
CA PHE A 32 -18.73 -6.84 10.14
C PHE A 32 -17.61 -7.36 9.25
N SER A 33 -17.87 -8.49 8.57
CA SER A 33 -16.93 -9.13 7.65
C SER A 33 -17.69 -9.58 6.41
N ASP A 34 -17.34 -9.02 5.25
CA ASP A 34 -17.90 -9.37 3.93
C ASP A 34 -16.81 -9.95 3.01
N ILE A 35 -17.17 -10.84 2.07
CA ILE A 35 -16.25 -11.36 1.05
C ILE A 35 -15.62 -10.22 0.23
N ASN A 36 -16.36 -9.14 -0.01
CA ASN A 36 -15.90 -7.98 -0.80
C ASN A 36 -14.89 -7.11 -0.05
N MET A 37 -14.79 -7.24 1.27
CA MET A 37 -13.92 -6.42 2.11
C MET A 37 -12.43 -6.68 1.81
N GLY A 38 -12.07 -7.93 1.50
CA GLY A 38 -10.71 -8.33 1.16
C GLY A 38 -10.22 -7.73 -0.17
N ILE A 39 -11.11 -7.64 -1.17
CA ILE A 39 -10.78 -7.09 -2.50
C ILE A 39 -10.34 -5.63 -2.37
N GLY A 40 -11.04 -4.84 -1.56
CA GLY A 40 -10.66 -3.45 -1.29
C GLY A 40 -9.27 -3.34 -0.65
N ILE A 41 -9.00 -4.17 0.36
CA ILE A 41 -7.72 -4.15 1.11
C ILE A 41 -6.54 -4.49 0.20
N VAL A 42 -6.67 -5.46 -0.72
CA VAL A 42 -5.59 -5.81 -1.66
C VAL A 42 -5.28 -4.66 -2.61
N ILE A 43 -6.30 -4.00 -3.15
CA ILE A 43 -6.13 -2.83 -4.04
C ILE A 43 -5.44 -1.69 -3.30
N PHE A 44 -5.88 -1.39 -2.07
CA PHE A 44 -5.25 -0.37 -1.24
C PHE A 44 -3.81 -0.72 -0.87
N GLY A 45 -3.53 -1.98 -0.56
CA GLY A 45 -2.19 -2.47 -0.22
C GLY A 45 -1.21 -2.35 -1.39
N LEU A 46 -1.61 -2.83 -2.57
CA LEU A 46 -0.81 -2.69 -3.79
C LEU A 46 -0.60 -1.21 -4.16
N GLY A 47 -1.63 -0.37 -4.06
CA GLY A 47 -1.52 1.07 -4.30
C GLY A 47 -0.52 1.76 -3.37
N ALA A 48 -0.53 1.44 -2.08
CA ALA A 48 0.40 2.00 -1.10
C ALA A 48 1.86 1.57 -1.38
N VAL A 49 2.08 0.30 -1.77
CA VAL A 49 3.41 -0.19 -2.16
C VAL A 49 3.91 0.52 -3.42
N MET A 50 3.08 0.62 -4.47
CA MET A 50 3.43 1.32 -5.70
C MET A 50 3.75 2.80 -5.45
N MET A 51 3.00 3.47 -4.57
CA MET A 51 3.27 4.86 -4.17
C MET A 51 4.62 5.00 -3.45
N GLY A 52 4.92 4.10 -2.52
CA GLY A 52 6.22 4.05 -1.84
C GLY A 52 7.39 3.79 -2.79
N GLU A 53 7.22 2.87 -3.75
CA GLU A 53 8.22 2.62 -4.79
C GLU A 53 8.40 3.81 -5.73
N ALA A 54 7.33 4.54 -6.08
CA ALA A 54 7.43 5.75 -6.90
C ALA A 54 8.25 6.85 -6.20
N LEU A 55 8.08 7.03 -4.88
CA LEU A 55 8.91 7.93 -4.08
C LEU A 55 10.38 7.49 -4.11
N MET A 56 10.64 6.20 -3.91
CA MET A 56 12.01 5.68 -3.82
C MET A 56 12.73 5.60 -5.17
N GLY A 57 11.99 5.39 -6.26
CA GLY A 57 12.53 5.41 -7.62
C GLY A 57 13.20 6.75 -7.97
N SER A 58 12.75 7.85 -7.35
CA SER A 58 13.37 9.17 -7.49
C SER A 58 14.66 9.33 -6.68
N LEU A 59 14.89 8.50 -5.66
CA LEU A 59 16.01 8.62 -4.72
C LEU A 59 17.22 7.73 -5.09
N LYS A 60 17.08 6.79 -6.05
CA LYS A 60 18.19 5.98 -6.59
C LYS A 60 18.98 5.20 -5.53
N VAL A 61 18.36 4.85 -4.40
CA VAL A 61 19.01 4.14 -3.28
C VAL A 61 18.64 2.65 -3.31
N ASN A 62 19.64 1.77 -3.33
CA ASN A 62 19.47 0.32 -3.55
C ASN A 62 19.44 -0.51 -2.24
N SER A 63 19.36 0.13 -1.07
CA SER A 63 19.36 -0.59 0.22
C SER A 63 17.95 -1.03 0.62
N ILE A 64 17.79 -2.31 0.93
CA ILE A 64 16.49 -2.94 1.25
C ILE A 64 15.80 -2.29 2.45
N GLY A 65 16.57 -1.86 3.45
CA GLY A 65 16.03 -1.23 4.67
C GLY A 65 15.42 0.14 4.39
N ILE A 66 16.05 0.91 3.50
CA ILE A 66 15.55 2.22 3.10
C ILE A 66 14.27 2.03 2.28
N ARG A 67 14.21 1.02 1.39
CA ARG A 67 12.98 0.67 0.63
C ARG A 67 11.80 0.37 1.54
N LEU A 68 11.99 -0.38 2.63
CA LEU A 68 10.93 -0.62 3.62
C LEU A 68 10.42 0.69 4.25
N ILE A 69 11.32 1.60 4.61
CA ILE A 69 10.96 2.93 5.15
C ILE A 69 10.21 3.77 4.11
N GLY A 70 10.61 3.72 2.84
CA GLY A 70 9.90 4.42 1.76
C GLY A 70 8.50 3.87 1.51
N VAL A 71 8.29 2.56 1.64
CA VAL A 71 6.94 1.96 1.57
C VAL A 71 6.06 2.44 2.73
N ILE A 72 6.61 2.52 3.95
CA ILE A 72 5.90 3.09 5.10
C ILE A 72 5.55 4.56 4.83
N GLY A 73 6.50 5.35 4.31
CA GLY A 73 6.27 6.74 3.93
C GLY A 73 5.20 6.90 2.84
N GLY A 74 5.23 6.06 1.81
CA GLY A 74 4.20 6.01 0.76
C GLY A 74 2.81 5.67 1.31
N CYS A 75 2.73 4.77 2.29
CA CYS A 75 1.48 4.41 2.96
C CYS A 75 0.91 5.59 3.77
N VAL A 76 1.76 6.36 4.47
CA VAL A 76 1.36 7.58 5.20
C VAL A 76 0.90 8.68 4.24
N LEU A 77 1.64 8.91 3.15
CA LEU A 77 1.26 9.86 2.10
C LEU A 77 -0.10 9.50 1.48
N PHE A 78 -0.31 8.23 1.17
CA PHE A 78 -1.58 7.74 0.65
C PHE A 78 -2.74 8.03 1.63
N ARG A 79 -2.51 7.80 2.93
CA ARG A 79 -3.48 8.09 3.99
C ARG A 79 -3.79 9.60 4.09
N LEU A 80 -2.76 10.44 3.99
CA LEU A 80 -2.90 11.91 4.01
C LEU A 80 -3.69 12.41 2.81
N ILE A 81 -3.42 11.90 1.60
CA ILE A 81 -4.14 12.29 0.38
C ILE A 81 -5.64 11.96 0.51
N ILE A 82 -5.97 10.75 1.00
CA ILE A 82 -7.37 10.36 1.26
C ILE A 82 -7.99 11.24 2.35
N GLY A 83 -7.25 11.54 3.42
CA GLY A 83 -7.71 12.41 4.50
C GLY A 83 -8.05 13.82 4.00
N ILE A 84 -7.17 14.42 3.19
CA ILE A 84 -7.40 15.74 2.59
C ILE A 84 -8.61 15.70 1.64
N ALA A 85 -8.74 14.66 0.82
CA ALA A 85 -9.88 14.49 -0.07
C ALA A 85 -11.23 14.42 0.67
N LEU A 86 -11.24 13.76 1.84
CA LEU A 86 -12.42 13.71 2.72
C LEU A 86 -12.74 15.08 3.34
N THR A 87 -11.74 15.82 3.82
CA THR A 87 -11.94 17.15 4.41
C THR A 87 -12.45 18.18 3.39
N LEU A 88 -12.14 18.01 2.11
CA LEU A 88 -12.65 18.84 1.01
C LEU A 88 -14.13 18.59 0.66
N GLY A 89 -14.83 17.73 1.41
CA GLY A 89 -16.27 17.52 1.25
C GLY A 89 -16.66 16.62 0.08
N ILE A 90 -15.72 15.84 -0.44
CA ILE A 90 -16.01 14.86 -1.51
C ILE A 90 -16.95 13.80 -0.94
N ASN A 91 -18.11 13.68 -1.57
CA ASN A 91 -19.15 12.74 -1.15
C ASN A 91 -18.57 11.30 -1.10
N PRO A 92 -18.70 10.55 0.01
CA PRO A 92 -18.10 9.22 0.19
C PRO A 92 -18.44 8.23 -0.92
N ASN A 93 -19.60 8.40 -1.55
CA ASN A 93 -20.06 7.60 -2.68
C ASN A 93 -19.11 7.65 -3.89
N TRP A 94 -18.49 8.81 -4.14
CA TRP A 94 -17.52 9.02 -5.22
C TRP A 94 -16.07 8.88 -4.76
N LEU A 95 -15.83 8.76 -3.45
CA LEU A 95 -14.48 8.72 -2.89
C LEU A 95 -13.67 7.54 -3.42
N LYS A 96 -14.30 6.38 -3.66
CA LYS A 96 -13.64 5.22 -4.28
C LYS A 96 -13.16 5.54 -5.70
N PHE A 97 -13.98 6.24 -6.49
CA PHE A 97 -13.65 6.66 -7.84
C PHE A 97 -12.53 7.71 -7.84
N VAL A 98 -12.63 8.72 -6.96
CA VAL A 98 -11.62 9.76 -6.79
C VAL A 98 -10.29 9.17 -6.32
N THR A 99 -10.32 8.24 -5.37
CA THR A 99 -9.09 7.58 -4.88
C THR A 99 -8.44 6.76 -5.98
N ALA A 100 -9.22 5.98 -6.75
CA ALA A 100 -8.71 5.24 -7.89
C ALA A 100 -8.10 6.16 -8.96
N PHE A 101 -8.74 7.30 -9.24
CA PHE A 101 -8.25 8.29 -10.20
C PHE A 101 -6.97 8.98 -9.75
N ILE A 102 -6.88 9.35 -8.46
CA ILE A 102 -5.67 9.95 -7.87
C ILE A 102 -4.52 8.93 -7.89
N VAL A 103 -4.76 7.68 -7.51
CA VAL A 103 -3.74 6.62 -7.58
C VAL A 103 -3.27 6.43 -9.02
N LEU A 104 -4.20 6.38 -9.98
CA LEU A 104 -3.89 6.27 -11.41
C LEU A 104 -3.01 7.43 -11.89
N LEU A 105 -3.30 8.67 -11.49
CA LEU A 105 -2.48 9.83 -11.87
C LEU A 105 -1.10 9.81 -11.18
N VAL A 106 -1.06 9.64 -9.86
CA VAL A 106 0.18 9.67 -9.07
C VAL A 106 1.13 8.55 -9.50
N VAL A 107 0.62 7.37 -9.84
CA VAL A 107 1.42 6.23 -10.30
C VAL A 107 1.65 6.26 -11.81
N GLY A 108 0.73 6.79 -12.60
CA GLY A 108 0.83 6.90 -14.06
C GLY A 108 1.84 7.95 -14.52
N LEU A 109 1.91 9.09 -13.84
CA LEU A 109 2.84 10.19 -14.15
C LEU A 109 4.33 9.77 -14.14
N PRO A 110 4.86 9.07 -13.11
CA PRO A 110 6.27 8.65 -13.12
C PRO A 110 6.58 7.60 -14.21
N ASN A 111 5.61 6.76 -14.58
CA ASN A 111 5.80 5.76 -15.65
C ASN A 111 5.85 6.38 -17.05
N LEU A 112 5.08 7.45 -17.31
CA LEU A 112 5.18 8.20 -18.57
C LEU A 112 6.54 8.90 -18.72
N LYS A 113 7.07 9.47 -17.61
CA LYS A 113 8.38 10.14 -17.62
C LYS A 113 9.55 9.20 -17.91
N ARG A 114 9.42 7.90 -17.61
CA ARG A 114 10.46 6.89 -17.88
C ARG A 114 10.51 6.42 -19.34
N LYS A 115 9.46 6.65 -20.14
CA LYS A 115 9.42 6.25 -21.56
C LYS A 115 9.96 7.33 -22.52
N SER A 116 10.35 8.50 -22.01
CA SER A 116 10.86 9.62 -22.81
C SER A 116 12.36 9.91 -22.62
N SER A 117 13.13 9.00 -22.01
CA SER A 117 14.58 9.12 -21.93
C SER A 117 15.28 7.79 -22.19
#